data_AF-A0A1C6D8H6-F1
#
_entry.id   AF-A0A1C6D8H6-F1
#
_cell.length_a   1.000
_cell.length_b   1.000
_cell.length_c   1.000
_cell.angle_alpha   90.00
_cell.angle_beta   90.00
_cell.angle_gamma   90.00
#
_symmetry.space_group_name_H-M   'P 1'
#
loop_
_entity.id
_entity.type
_entity.pdbx_description
1 polymer ?
#
loop_
_entity_poly.entity_id
_entity_poly.type
_entity_poly.pdbx_seq_one_letter_code
_entity_poly.pdbx_strand_id
1 'polypeptide(L)'
;MLIVFALSGLWHGAAMKYVLWGLLFGVFQVIGGLLTPAKQRLCAALHIPWDAGWLQIIRVIITFGLSTFAWIFFRADSALQACAIIKRIVTAAGACFPLNLTHLGLTERALNVLAVSLIGLVLTDIIGDRFPLREKLLETVWLRYAVWVILLAVTAVCGAYGTGFNPQEFVYFQF
;
A
#
# COMPACT_ATOMS: atom_id res chain seq x y z
N MET A 1 -1.52 -17.32 -11.10
CA MET A 1 -1.59 -16.13 -10.23
C MET A 1 -1.45 -16.48 -8.77
N LEU A 2 -2.30 -17.34 -8.19
CA LEU A 2 -2.19 -17.76 -6.78
C LEU A 2 -0.80 -18.28 -6.36
N ILE A 3 -0.20 -19.18 -7.16
CA ILE A 3 1.15 -19.72 -6.89
C ILE A 3 2.21 -18.62 -6.90
N VAL A 4 2.12 -17.68 -7.85
CA VAL A 4 3.06 -16.55 -7.94
C VAL A 4 2.97 -15.65 -6.71
N PHE A 5 1.75 -15.35 -6.24
CA PHE A 5 1.57 -14.55 -5.04
C PHE A 5 1.97 -15.30 -3.75
N ALA A 6 1.74 -16.61 -3.68
CA ALA A 6 2.22 -17.43 -2.56
C ALA A 6 3.76 -17.48 -2.51
N LEU A 7 4.42 -17.65 -3.66
CA LEU A 7 5.88 -17.59 -3.77
C LEU A 7 6.41 -16.18 -3.45
N SER A 8 5.72 -15.13 -3.88
CA SER A 8 6.04 -13.75 -3.50
C SER A 8 5.94 -13.54 -1.98
N GLY A 9 4.95 -14.15 -1.33
CA GLY A 9 4.83 -14.15 0.13
C GLY A 9 6.00 -14.88 0.78
N LEU A 10 6.34 -16.07 0.27
CA LEU A 10 7.46 -16.85 0.79
C LEU A 10 8.82 -16.14 0.64
N TRP A 11 9.00 -15.34 -0.42
CA TRP A 11 10.18 -14.48 -0.59
C TRP A 11 10.30 -13.41 0.50
N HIS A 12 9.18 -12.95 1.09
CA HIS A 12 9.20 -11.98 2.18
C HIS A 12 9.51 -12.61 3.55
N GLY A 13 9.42 -13.93 3.68
CA GLY A 13 9.85 -14.66 4.87
C GLY A 13 9.17 -16.03 5.01
N ALA A 14 9.84 -16.95 5.72
CA ALA A 14 9.35 -18.33 5.92
C ALA A 14 8.16 -18.45 6.89
N ALA A 15 7.77 -17.35 7.56
CA ALA A 15 6.66 -17.36 8.49
C ALA A 15 5.30 -17.48 7.78
N MET A 16 4.38 -18.24 8.38
CA MET A 16 3.03 -18.49 7.82
C MET A 16 2.23 -17.21 7.52
N LYS A 17 2.53 -16.11 8.22
CA LYS A 17 1.90 -14.80 8.01
C LYS A 17 2.12 -14.24 6.60
N TYR A 18 3.32 -14.46 6.01
CA TYR A 18 3.65 -13.96 4.68
C TYR A 18 3.03 -14.82 3.58
N VAL A 19 2.90 -16.13 3.81
CA VAL A 19 2.18 -17.03 2.91
C VAL A 19 0.70 -16.69 2.89
N LEU A 20 0.07 -16.45 4.04
CA LEU A 20 -1.32 -16.01 4.13
C LEU A 20 -1.56 -14.66 3.45
N TRP A 21 -0.64 -13.71 3.65
CA TRP A 21 -0.65 -12.41 2.98
C TRP A 21 -0.61 -12.56 1.45
N GLY A 22 0.34 -13.34 0.92
CA GLY A 22 0.45 -13.58 -0.52
C GLY A 22 -0.78 -14.29 -1.07
N LEU A 23 -1.29 -15.30 -0.36
CA LEU A 23 -2.49 -16.03 -0.76
C LEU A 23 -3.73 -15.13 -0.79
N LEU A 24 -3.89 -14.21 0.17
CA LEU A 24 -4.99 -13.21 0.17
C LEU A 24 -4.97 -12.35 -1.09
N PHE A 25 -3.81 -11.80 -1.48
CA PHE A 25 -3.69 -11.03 -2.72
C PHE A 25 -3.98 -11.88 -3.96
N GLY A 26 -3.51 -13.13 -3.98
CA GLY A 26 -3.82 -14.08 -5.04
C GLY A 26 -5.32 -14.35 -5.16
N VAL A 27 -6.02 -14.52 -4.05
CA VAL A 27 -7.48 -14.69 -3.99
C VAL A 27 -8.19 -13.43 -4.47
N PHE A 28 -7.79 -12.24 -4.01
CA PHE A 28 -8.38 -10.97 -4.45
C PHE A 28 -8.25 -10.76 -5.96
N GLN A 29 -7.11 -11.12 -6.55
CA GLN A 29 -6.91 -11.01 -7.99
C GLN A 29 -7.82 -11.98 -8.78
N VAL A 30 -7.95 -13.22 -8.30
CA VAL A 30 -8.80 -14.24 -8.94
C VAL A 30 -10.28 -13.86 -8.84
N ILE A 31 -10.75 -13.47 -7.65
CA ILE A 31 -12.12 -12.97 -7.44
C ILE A 31 -12.35 -11.72 -8.29
N GLY A 32 -11.39 -10.79 -8.32
CA GLY A 32 -11.46 -9.59 -9.15
C GLY A 32 -11.72 -9.91 -10.62
N GLY A 33 -10.97 -10.86 -11.17
CA GLY A 33 -11.14 -11.34 -12.56
C GLY A 33 -12.48 -12.04 -12.79
N LEU A 34 -12.89 -12.93 -11.88
CA LEU A 34 -14.17 -13.66 -11.96
C LEU A 34 -15.39 -12.73 -11.86
N LEU A 35 -15.31 -11.68 -11.05
CA LEU A 35 -16.40 -10.71 -10.89
C LEU A 35 -16.46 -9.68 -12.03
N THR A 36 -15.44 -9.54 -12.86
CA THR A 36 -15.44 -8.61 -14.02
C THR A 36 -16.66 -8.78 -14.93
N PRO A 37 -16.98 -9.99 -15.46
CA PRO A 37 -18.15 -10.17 -16.31
C PRO A 37 -19.47 -9.91 -15.57
N ALA A 38 -19.55 -10.25 -14.27
CA ALA A 38 -20.74 -9.98 -13.46
C ALA A 38 -20.95 -8.47 -13.23
N LYS A 39 -19.86 -7.73 -12.95
CA LYS A 39 -19.88 -6.27 -12.80
C LYS A 39 -20.30 -5.60 -14.11
N GLN A 40 -19.76 -6.06 -15.25
CA GLN A 40 -20.12 -5.51 -16.56
C GLN A 40 -21.60 -5.73 -16.89
N ARG A 41 -22.13 -6.92 -16.60
CA ARG A 41 -23.57 -7.22 -16.75
C ARG A 41 -24.44 -6.36 -15.84
N LEU A 42 -24.02 -6.13 -14.59
CA LEU A 42 -24.74 -5.29 -13.64
C LEU A 42 -24.74 -3.81 -14.08
N CYS A 43 -23.61 -3.28 -14.53
CA CYS A 43 -23.52 -1.93 -15.08
C CYS A 43 -24.39 -1.77 -16.33
N ALA A 44 -24.40 -2.77 -17.23
CA ALA A 44 -25.25 -2.78 -18.41
C ALA A 44 -26.74 -2.82 -18.05
N ALA A 45 -27.14 -3.66 -17.08
CA ALA A 45 -28.53 -3.76 -16.62
C ALA A 45 -29.02 -2.47 -15.95
N LEU A 46 -28.15 -1.81 -15.18
CA LEU A 46 -28.47 -0.57 -14.48
C LEU A 46 -28.25 0.69 -15.34
N HIS A 47 -27.83 0.56 -16.61
CA HIS A 47 -27.47 1.68 -17.50
C HIS A 47 -26.43 2.64 -16.87
N ILE A 48 -25.55 2.11 -16.02
CA ILE A 48 -24.50 2.89 -15.36
C ILE A 48 -23.27 2.88 -16.28
N PRO A 49 -22.75 4.05 -16.70
CA PRO A 49 -21.53 4.11 -17.48
C PRO A 49 -20.35 3.54 -16.66
N TRP A 50 -19.54 2.68 -17.28
CA TRP A 50 -18.46 1.95 -16.59
C TRP A 50 -17.37 2.88 -16.03
N ASP A 51 -17.27 4.07 -16.62
CA ASP A 51 -16.41 5.21 -16.33
C ASP A 51 -17.07 6.25 -15.41
N ALA A 52 -18.23 5.94 -14.81
CA ALA A 52 -18.84 6.81 -13.82
C ALA A 52 -17.85 7.09 -12.66
N GLY A 53 -17.53 8.37 -12.42
CA GLY A 53 -16.53 8.76 -11.41
C GLY A 53 -16.85 8.23 -10.00
N TRP A 54 -18.12 8.16 -9.61
CA TRP A 54 -18.52 7.59 -8.32
C TRP A 54 -18.24 6.07 -8.23
N LEU A 55 -18.37 5.35 -9.36
CA LEU A 55 -18.07 3.92 -9.43
C LEU A 55 -16.55 3.69 -9.34
N GLN A 56 -15.75 4.59 -9.89
CA GLN A 56 -14.30 4.60 -9.70
C GLN A 56 -13.94 4.79 -8.23
N ILE A 57 -14.55 5.75 -7.53
CA ILE A 57 -14.33 5.98 -6.09
C ILE A 57 -14.64 4.70 -5.29
N ILE A 58 -15.77 4.05 -5.55
CA ILE A 58 -16.13 2.79 -4.88
C ILE A 58 -15.09 1.70 -5.14
N ARG A 59 -14.62 1.54 -6.39
CA ARG A 59 -13.56 0.56 -6.72
C ARG A 59 -12.27 0.85 -5.97
N VAL A 60 -11.88 2.12 -5.85
CA VAL A 60 -10.70 2.54 -5.09
C VAL A 60 -10.87 2.21 -3.62
N ILE A 61 -12.01 2.57 -3.00
CA ILE A 61 -12.29 2.30 -1.58
C ILE A 61 -12.25 0.79 -1.30
N ILE A 62 -12.89 -0.03 -2.14
CA ILE A 62 -12.89 -1.49 -1.97
C ILE A 62 -11.47 -2.04 -2.08
N THR A 63 -10.73 -1.65 -3.12
CA THR A 63 -9.37 -2.14 -3.36
C THR A 63 -8.42 -1.72 -2.23
N PHE A 64 -8.53 -0.46 -1.79
CA PHE A 64 -7.76 0.07 -0.67
C PHE A 64 -8.09 -0.66 0.64
N GLY A 65 -9.38 -0.91 0.91
CA GLY A 65 -9.82 -1.66 2.09
C GLY A 65 -9.30 -3.10 2.10
N LEU A 66 -9.43 -3.81 0.98
CA LEU A 66 -8.91 -5.17 0.83
C LEU A 66 -7.38 -5.22 0.98
N SER A 67 -6.67 -4.29 0.35
CA SER A 67 -5.22 -4.18 0.47
C SER A 67 -4.80 -3.91 1.92
N THR A 68 -5.43 -2.93 2.58
CA THR A 68 -5.17 -2.58 3.98
C THR A 68 -5.42 -3.76 4.91
N PHE A 69 -6.49 -4.53 4.66
CA PHE A 69 -6.78 -5.75 5.41
C PHE A 69 -5.69 -6.81 5.25
N ALA A 70 -5.24 -7.06 4.01
CA ALA A 70 -4.13 -7.99 3.78
C ALA A 70 -2.86 -7.52 4.51
N TRP A 71 -2.52 -6.23 4.48
CA TRP A 71 -1.37 -5.66 5.18
C TRP A 71 -1.32 -5.93 6.69
N ILE A 72 -2.45 -6.21 7.34
CA ILE A 72 -2.48 -6.64 8.76
C ILE A 72 -1.66 -7.92 8.96
N PHE A 73 -1.78 -8.89 8.06
CA PHE A 73 -1.02 -10.16 8.12
C PHE A 73 0.47 -9.95 7.87
N PHE A 74 0.83 -8.96 7.06
CA PHE A 74 2.23 -8.63 6.81
C PHE A 74 2.91 -8.01 8.03
N ARG A 75 2.20 -7.08 8.70
CA ARG A 75 2.75 -6.28 9.79
C ARG A 75 2.70 -6.96 11.16
N ALA A 76 1.74 -7.86 11.39
CA ALA A 76 1.64 -8.57 12.66
C ALA A 76 2.89 -9.44 12.92
N ASP A 77 3.23 -9.64 14.19
CA ASP A 77 4.32 -10.50 14.62
C ASP A 77 4.02 -11.98 14.33
N SER A 78 2.74 -12.37 14.36
CA SER A 78 2.27 -13.72 14.03
C SER A 78 0.89 -13.74 13.38
N ALA A 79 0.55 -14.85 12.72
CA ALA A 79 -0.78 -15.07 12.14
C ALA A 79 -1.89 -15.05 13.22
N LEU A 80 -1.61 -15.57 14.42
CA LEU A 80 -2.56 -15.56 15.53
C LEU A 80 -2.83 -14.12 16.01
N GLN A 81 -1.79 -13.29 16.09
CA GLN A 81 -1.90 -11.89 16.45
C GLN A 81 -2.65 -11.09 15.37
N ALA A 82 -2.44 -11.37 14.09
CA ALA A 82 -3.23 -10.77 13.00
C ALA A 82 -4.73 -11.08 13.15
N CYS A 83 -5.09 -12.34 13.43
CA CYS A 83 -6.46 -12.74 13.70
C CYS A 83 -7.04 -12.04 14.95
N ALA A 84 -6.24 -11.88 16.00
CA ALA A 84 -6.65 -11.16 17.20
C ALA A 84 -6.91 -9.67 16.92
N ILE A 85 -6.08 -9.02 16.09
CA ILE A 85 -6.28 -7.64 15.63
C ILE A 85 -7.59 -7.53 14.83
N ILE A 86 -7.82 -8.42 13.88
CA ILE A 86 -9.06 -8.44 13.08
C ILE A 86 -10.29 -8.62 13.99
N LYS A 87 -10.23 -9.57 14.93
CA LYS A 87 -11.31 -9.79 15.90
C LYS A 87 -11.58 -8.52 16.70
N ARG A 88 -10.53 -7.84 17.19
CA ARG A 88 -10.64 -6.56 17.90
C ARG A 88 -11.25 -5.47 17.03
N ILE A 89 -10.88 -5.37 15.75
CA ILE A 89 -11.49 -4.39 14.83
C ILE A 89 -13.00 -4.63 14.74
N VAL A 90 -13.44 -5.88 14.55
CA VAL A 90 -14.87 -6.19 14.45
C VAL A 90 -15.61 -6.00 15.77
N THR A 91 -15.03 -6.41 16.90
CA THR A 91 -15.69 -6.28 18.22
C THR A 91 -15.67 -4.86 18.76
N ALA A 92 -14.61 -4.09 18.48
CA ALA A 92 -14.48 -2.69 18.91
C ALA A 92 -15.19 -1.72 17.96
N ALA A 93 -15.42 -2.09 16.69
CA ALA A 93 -16.25 -1.32 15.77
C ALA A 93 -17.69 -1.12 16.30
N GLY A 94 -18.19 -2.04 17.13
CA GLY A 94 -19.47 -1.89 17.84
C GLY A 94 -19.44 -0.93 19.04
N ALA A 95 -18.26 -0.53 19.51
CA ALA A 95 -18.05 0.36 20.66
C ALA A 95 -17.47 1.73 20.27
N CYS A 96 -17.34 2.01 18.97
CA CYS A 96 -16.76 3.24 18.45
C CYS A 96 -17.71 4.43 18.61
N PHE A 97 -17.71 5.10 19.77
CA PHE A 97 -17.81 6.57 19.91
C PHE A 97 -17.59 6.88 21.42
N PRO A 98 -16.51 7.59 21.83
CA PRO A 98 -15.71 8.54 21.09
C PRO A 98 -14.31 8.00 20.71
N LEU A 99 -13.91 8.24 19.45
CA LEU A 99 -12.62 7.84 18.91
C LEU A 99 -11.49 8.71 19.49
N ASN A 100 -10.85 8.26 20.57
CA ASN A 100 -9.69 8.95 21.12
C ASN A 100 -8.42 8.53 20.34
N LEU A 101 -8.13 9.23 19.25
CA LEU A 101 -7.04 8.96 18.31
C LEU A 101 -5.67 8.86 19.00
N THR A 102 -5.48 9.58 20.11
CA THR A 102 -4.22 9.57 20.89
C THR A 102 -3.93 8.22 21.53
N HIS A 103 -4.96 7.44 21.88
CA HIS A 103 -4.82 6.11 22.48
C HIS A 103 -4.51 5.02 21.44
N LEU A 104 -4.59 5.33 20.14
CA LEU A 104 -4.17 4.45 19.04
C LEU A 104 -2.67 4.58 18.72
N GLY A 105 -1.92 5.34 19.53
CA GLY A 105 -0.50 5.64 19.27
C GLY A 105 -0.28 6.67 18.17
N LEU A 106 -1.35 7.28 17.65
CA LEU A 106 -1.29 8.41 16.74
C LEU A 106 -1.03 9.68 17.58
N THR A 107 0.22 9.87 17.99
CA THR A 107 0.68 11.12 18.59
C THR A 107 0.38 12.28 17.62
N GLU A 108 0.14 13.49 18.13
CA GLU A 108 -0.11 14.67 17.29
C GLU A 108 0.97 14.87 16.21
N ARG A 109 2.23 14.54 16.53
CA ARG A 109 3.33 14.54 15.56
C ARG A 109 3.14 13.52 14.44
N ALA A 110 2.68 12.31 14.75
CA ALA A 110 2.41 11.27 13.75
C ALA A 110 1.23 11.66 12.86
N LEU A 111 0.20 12.31 13.42
CA LEU A 111 -0.92 12.85 12.65
C LEU A 111 -0.47 13.98 11.71
N ASN A 112 0.39 14.88 12.18
CA ASN A 112 0.95 15.95 11.33
C ASN A 112 1.80 15.38 10.20
N VAL A 113 2.66 14.39 10.48
CA VAL A 113 3.46 13.72 9.45
C VAL A 113 2.57 12.99 8.44
N LEU A 114 1.52 12.31 8.90
CA LEU A 114 0.54 11.66 8.04
C LEU A 114 -0.22 12.67 7.16
N ALA A 115 -0.63 13.79 7.72
CA ALA A 115 -1.31 14.86 6.96
C ALA A 115 -0.39 15.46 5.89
N VAL A 116 0.86 15.79 6.24
CA VAL A 116 1.84 16.36 5.31
C VAL A 116 2.18 15.36 4.20
N SER A 117 2.40 14.09 4.54
CA SER A 117 2.70 13.04 3.55
C SER A 117 1.51 12.78 2.62
N LEU A 118 0.28 12.78 3.13
CA LEU A 118 -0.92 12.63 2.31
C LEU A 118 -1.11 13.82 1.36
N ILE A 119 -0.93 15.05 1.84
CA ILE A 119 -0.97 16.26 1.01
C ILE A 119 0.11 16.19 -0.06
N GLY A 120 1.35 15.82 0.31
CA GLY A 120 2.44 15.64 -0.64
C GLY A 120 2.11 14.63 -1.74
N LEU A 121 1.54 13.48 -1.36
CA LEU A 121 1.15 12.43 -2.31
C LEU A 121 0.07 12.93 -3.29
N VAL A 122 -0.99 13.57 -2.78
CA VAL A 122 -2.05 14.12 -3.62
C VAL A 122 -1.53 15.22 -4.54
N LEU A 123 -0.63 16.09 -4.05
CA LEU A 123 -0.01 17.12 -4.87
C LEU A 123 0.85 16.50 -5.98
N THR A 124 1.64 15.47 -5.69
CA THR A 124 2.42 14.77 -6.72
C THR A 124 1.54 14.09 -7.76
N ASP A 125 0.39 13.55 -7.37
CA ASP A 125 -0.56 12.92 -8.29
C ASP A 125 -1.19 13.97 -9.23
N ILE A 126 -1.67 15.08 -8.68
CA ILE A 126 -2.26 16.20 -9.44
C ILE A 126 -1.23 16.86 -10.37
N ILE A 127 0.00 17.08 -9.88
CA ILE A 127 1.07 17.70 -10.66
C ILE A 127 1.57 16.73 -11.73
N GLY A 128 1.65 15.43 -11.42
CA GLY A 128 2.05 14.38 -12.36
C GLY A 128 1.10 14.25 -13.55
N ASP A 129 -0.21 14.43 -13.32
CA ASP A 129 -1.22 14.43 -14.39
C ASP A 129 -1.17 15.70 -15.26
N ARG A 130 -0.76 16.84 -14.70
CA ARG A 130 -0.74 18.14 -15.41
C ARG A 130 0.59 18.46 -16.08
N PHE A 131 1.69 17.96 -15.55
CA PHE A 131 3.02 18.16 -16.08
C PHE A 131 3.63 16.81 -16.41
N PRO A 132 3.95 16.51 -17.67
CA PRO A 132 4.66 15.30 -18.04
C PRO A 132 6.15 15.45 -17.66
N LEU A 133 6.41 15.54 -16.35
CA LEU A 133 7.72 15.66 -15.74
C LEU A 133 8.64 14.55 -16.27
N ARG A 134 8.11 13.32 -16.33
CA ARG A 134 8.82 12.16 -16.85
C ARG A 134 9.24 12.31 -18.31
N GLU A 135 8.39 12.86 -19.17
CA GLU A 135 8.70 13.02 -20.61
C GLU A 135 9.74 14.12 -20.80
N LYS A 136 9.57 15.28 -20.14
CA LYS A 136 10.56 16.37 -20.17
C LYS A 136 11.92 15.98 -19.59
N LEU A 137 11.93 15.16 -18.53
CA LEU A 137 13.14 14.56 -17.95
C LEU A 137 13.85 13.61 -18.92
N LEU A 138 13.09 12.87 -19.74
CA LEU A 138 13.64 11.91 -20.69
C LEU A 138 14.15 12.59 -21.98
N GLU A 139 13.50 13.67 -22.41
CA GLU A 139 13.92 14.47 -23.56
C GLU A 139 15.15 15.34 -23.26
N THR A 140 15.27 15.84 -22.02
CA THR A 140 16.32 16.80 -21.65
C THR A 140 17.51 16.11 -20.98
N VAL A 141 18.57 15.87 -21.77
CA VAL A 141 19.76 15.11 -21.35
C VAL A 141 20.44 15.67 -20.09
N TRP A 142 20.63 16.99 -19.99
CA TRP A 142 21.30 17.60 -18.83
C TRP A 142 20.48 17.46 -17.55
N LEU A 143 19.16 17.62 -17.66
CA LEU A 143 18.24 17.56 -16.52
C LEU A 143 18.14 16.12 -15.98
N ARG A 144 18.18 15.13 -16.87
CA ARG A 144 18.32 13.70 -16.51
C ARG A 144 19.56 13.43 -15.67
N TYR A 145 20.74 13.84 -16.14
CA TYR A 145 21.99 13.62 -15.42
C TYR A 145 22.05 14.42 -14.12
N ALA A 146 21.53 15.65 -14.09
CA ALA A 146 21.41 16.44 -12.87
C ALA A 146 20.58 15.69 -11.80
N VAL A 147 19.43 15.14 -12.17
CA VAL A 147 18.61 14.35 -11.24
C VAL A 147 19.33 13.08 -10.77
N TRP A 148 20.02 12.38 -11.66
CA TRP A 148 20.78 11.17 -11.28
C TRP A 148 21.90 11.49 -10.29
N VAL A 149 22.66 12.56 -10.54
CA VAL A 149 23.73 13.02 -9.65
C VAL A 149 23.18 13.49 -8.32
N ILE A 150 22.05 14.20 -8.30
CA ILE A 150 21.38 14.61 -7.07
C ILE A 150 20.90 13.39 -6.28
N LEU A 151 20.26 12.41 -6.92
CA LEU A 151 19.81 11.19 -6.25
C LEU A 151 20.98 10.38 -5.69
N LEU A 152 22.09 10.28 -6.44
CA LEU A 152 23.32 9.65 -5.96
C LEU A 152 23.95 10.42 -4.79
N ALA A 153 23.98 11.75 -4.85
CA ALA A 153 24.50 12.57 -3.77
C ALA A 153 23.62 12.46 -2.51
N VAL A 154 22.29 12.48 -2.66
CA VAL A 154 21.34 12.31 -1.56
C VAL A 154 21.48 10.92 -0.96
N THR A 155 21.58 9.87 -1.76
CA THR A 155 21.80 8.52 -1.24
C THR A 155 23.17 8.38 -0.59
N ALA A 156 24.22 9.01 -1.10
CA ALA A 156 25.54 8.99 -0.48
C ALA A 156 25.62 9.79 0.84
N VAL A 157 24.90 10.92 0.94
CA VAL A 157 24.94 11.82 2.10
C VAL A 157 23.90 11.47 3.16
N CYS A 158 22.68 11.14 2.73
CA CYS A 158 21.55 10.79 3.58
C CYS A 158 21.33 9.27 3.69
N GLY A 159 22.15 8.47 3.01
CA GLY A 159 22.15 7.02 3.20
C GLY A 159 22.62 6.67 4.60
N ALA A 160 22.01 5.65 5.17
CA ALA A 160 22.36 5.18 6.49
C ALA A 160 23.67 4.36 6.42
N TYR A 161 24.80 5.03 6.66
CA TYR A 161 26.13 4.42 6.70
C TYR A 161 26.78 4.68 8.06
N GLY A 162 27.30 3.63 8.73
CA GLY A 162 28.02 3.79 9.99
C GLY A 162 28.02 2.54 10.87
N THR A 163 28.90 2.51 11.88
CA THR A 163 28.97 1.45 12.89
C THR A 163 27.73 1.49 13.78
N GLY A 164 26.81 0.55 13.56
CA GLY A 164 25.46 0.52 14.15
C GLY A 164 24.38 0.21 13.12
N PHE A 165 24.66 0.45 11.83
CA PHE A 165 23.86 -0.05 10.71
C PHE A 165 24.48 -1.36 10.23
N ASN A 166 23.81 -2.49 10.48
CA ASN A 166 24.24 -3.77 9.97
C ASN A 166 23.71 -3.93 8.53
N PRO A 167 24.56 -3.99 7.49
CA PRO A 167 24.10 -4.12 6.10
C PRO A 167 23.32 -5.43 5.83
N GLN A 168 23.39 -6.38 6.79
CA GLN A 168 22.60 -7.62 6.78
C GLN A 168 21.16 -7.46 7.27
N GLU A 169 20.75 -6.30 7.79
CA GLU A 169 19.32 -5.99 7.96
C GLU A 169 18.66 -5.62 6.63
N PHE A 170 18.88 -6.42 5.59
CA PHE A 170 17.78 -6.59 4.65
C PHE A 170 16.62 -7.14 5.48
N VAL A 171 15.49 -6.45 5.44
CA VAL A 171 14.21 -6.76 6.14
C VAL A 171 13.78 -8.24 5.98
N TYR A 172 14.39 -8.97 5.05
CA TYR A 172 14.12 -10.35 4.66
C TYR A 172 14.84 -11.45 5.46
N PHE A 173 15.85 -11.13 6.29
CA PHE A 173 16.68 -12.16 6.94
C PHE A 173 16.87 -11.96 8.46
N GLN A 174 15.83 -11.54 9.17
CA GLN A 174 15.79 -11.61 10.63
C GLN A 174 15.24 -12.99 11.05
N PHE A 175 16.09 -14.01 11.01
CA PHE A 175 15.88 -15.31 11.66
C PHE A 175 17.14 -15.70 12.42
#